data_AF-A0A0U1KUR3-F1
#
_entry.id   AF-A0A0U1KUR3-F1
#
_cell.length_a   1.000
_cell.length_b   1.000
_cell.length_c   1.000
_cell.angle_alpha   90.00
_cell.angle_beta   90.00
_cell.angle_gamma   90.00
#
_symmetry.space_group_name_H-M   'P 1'
#
loop_
_entity.id
_entity.type
_entity.pdbx_description
1 polymer ?
#
loop_
_entity_poly.entity_id
_entity_poly.type
_entity_poly.pdbx_seq_one_letter_code
_entity_poly.pdbx_strand_id
1 'polypeptide(L)'
;MPTFRKLLSGGRSSRPAPIFQLVPGQPLTTGYFLLQVEPAIRHGIAELLESNPRHALTELALIAYLMGMGFDYPTAQVIVEAWEKDDILLAQGILTE
;
A
#
# COMPACT_ATOMS: atom_id res chain seq x y z
N MET A 1 4.38 27.75 3.32
CA MET A 1 4.29 26.31 2.98
C MET A 1 5.70 25.72 3.03
N PRO A 2 6.09 24.98 4.08
CA PRO A 2 7.41 24.35 4.13
C PRO A 2 7.46 23.18 3.14
N THR A 3 8.48 23.18 2.28
CA THR A 3 8.71 22.16 1.23
C THR A 3 9.07 20.81 1.86
N PHE A 4 8.43 19.74 1.38
CA PHE A 4 8.52 18.34 1.85
C PHE A 4 9.96 17.85 2.12
N ARG A 5 10.94 18.39 1.37
CA ARG A 5 12.36 18.06 1.46
C ARG A 5 13.01 18.42 2.80
N LYS A 6 12.49 19.41 3.54
CA LYS A 6 13.07 19.87 4.83
C LYS A 6 12.70 18.97 6.02
N LEU A 7 11.72 18.07 5.84
CA LEU A 7 11.28 17.12 6.87
C LEU A 7 12.17 15.87 6.95
N LEU A 8 12.91 15.56 5.88
CA LEU A 8 13.71 14.33 5.76
C LEU A 8 15.20 14.53 6.12
N SER A 9 15.64 15.77 6.33
CA SER A 9 17.04 16.11 6.64
C SER A 9 17.40 16.08 8.13
N GLY A 10 16.48 15.66 9.00
CA GLY A 10 16.75 15.47 10.43
C GLY A 10 17.29 14.08 10.70
N GLY A 11 18.60 13.94 10.89
CA GLY A 11 19.22 12.70 11.36
C GLY A 11 18.65 12.28 12.72
N ARG A 12 17.64 11.41 12.69
CA ARG A 12 17.10 10.76 13.88
C ARG A 12 17.82 9.43 14.03
N SER A 13 18.57 9.29 15.11
CA SER A 13 18.82 7.98 15.71
C SER A 13 17.46 7.30 15.88
N SER A 14 17.21 6.30 15.03
CA SER A 14 15.98 5.52 15.02
C SER A 14 15.98 4.63 16.26
N ARG A 15 15.57 5.19 17.41
CA ARG A 15 15.09 4.35 18.51
C ARG A 15 13.97 3.49 17.92
N PRO A 16 14.06 2.15 17.97
CA PRO A 16 12.98 1.31 17.45
C PRO A 16 11.70 1.67 18.21
N ALA A 17 10.67 2.06 17.47
CA ALA A 17 9.36 2.27 18.06
C ALA A 17 8.89 0.93 18.67
N PRO A 18 8.29 0.92 19.88
CA PRO A 18 7.77 -0.31 20.45
C PRO A 18 6.66 -0.85 19.53
N ILE A 19 6.87 -2.07 19.01
CA ILE A 19 5.84 -2.80 18.27
C ILE A 19 4.96 -3.48 19.32
N PHE A 20 3.69 -3.08 19.39
CA PHE A 20 2.74 -3.69 20.31
C PHE A 20 2.09 -4.91 19.65
N GLN A 21 2.23 -6.07 20.29
CA GLN A 21 1.58 -7.30 19.86
C GLN A 21 0.11 -7.29 20.28
N LEU A 22 -0.79 -7.08 19.34
CA LEU A 22 -2.23 -7.14 19.61
C LEU A 22 -2.77 -8.57 19.62
N VAL A 23 -2.09 -9.50 18.94
CA VAL A 23 -2.50 -10.90 18.80
C VAL A 23 -1.44 -11.83 19.40
N PRO A 24 -1.76 -12.60 20.45
CA PRO A 24 -0.82 -13.54 21.07
C PRO A 24 -0.32 -14.59 20.07
N GLY A 25 0.99 -14.85 20.04
CA GLY A 25 1.58 -15.95 19.27
C GLY A 25 1.99 -15.63 17.82
N GLN A 26 1.71 -14.43 17.31
CA GLN A 26 2.24 -14.00 16.01
C GLN A 26 3.73 -13.58 16.10
N PRO A 27 4.60 -14.05 15.18
CA PRO A 27 5.96 -13.53 15.08
C PRO A 27 5.93 -12.12 14.52
N LEU A 28 6.25 -11.11 15.34
CA LEU A 28 6.38 -9.71 14.91
C LEU A 28 7.74 -9.46 14.22
N THR A 29 8.12 -10.33 13.29
CA THR A 29 9.36 -10.19 12.52
C THR A 29 9.11 -9.39 11.26
N THR A 30 10.14 -8.71 10.76
CA THR A 30 10.07 -8.00 9.48
C THR A 30 9.61 -8.91 8.34
N GLY A 31 10.12 -10.15 8.31
CA GLY A 31 9.73 -11.13 7.30
C GLY A 31 8.26 -11.53 7.37
N TYR A 32 7.69 -11.63 8.57
CA TYR A 32 6.26 -11.90 8.73
C TYR A 32 5.40 -10.79 8.12
N PHE A 33 5.69 -9.53 8.45
CA PHE A 33 4.95 -8.38 7.90
C PHE A 33 5.12 -8.25 6.38
N LEU A 34 6.32 -8.48 5.86
CA LEU A 34 6.57 -8.47 4.42
C LEU A 34 5.71 -9.52 3.71
N LEU A 35 5.67 -10.74 4.23
CA LEU A 35 4.82 -11.80 3.66
C LEU A 35 3.33 -11.48 3.70
N GLN A 36 2.86 -10.68 4.66
CA GLN A 36 1.46 -10.24 4.68
C GLN A 36 1.12 -9.31 3.52
N VAL A 37 2.04 -8.42 3.11
CA VAL A 37 1.79 -7.44 2.03
C VAL A 37 2.33 -7.87 0.66
N GLU A 38 3.11 -8.94 0.61
CA GLU A 38 3.74 -9.47 -0.61
C GLU A 38 2.78 -9.62 -1.80
N PRO A 39 1.52 -10.10 -1.63
CA PRO A 39 0.58 -10.17 -2.75
C PRO A 39 0.30 -8.80 -3.40
N ALA A 40 0.11 -7.75 -2.59
CA ALA A 40 -0.11 -6.39 -3.07
C ALA A 40 1.14 -5.80 -3.75
N ILE A 41 2.34 -6.12 -3.24
CA ILE A 41 3.61 -5.73 -3.86
C ILE A 41 3.76 -6.36 -5.24
N ARG A 42 3.47 -7.66 -5.35
CA ARG A 42 3.56 -8.37 -6.63
C ARG A 42 2.54 -7.85 -7.65
N HIS A 43 1.32 -7.53 -7.21
CA HIS A 43 0.31 -6.87 -8.04
C HIS A 43 0.84 -5.54 -8.60
N GLY A 44 1.28 -4.62 -7.73
CA GLY A 44 1.79 -3.32 -8.17
C GLY A 44 3.03 -3.40 -9.07
N ILE A 45 3.89 -4.41 -8.90
CA ILE A 45 5.03 -4.64 -9.81
C ILE A 45 4.55 -5.11 -11.18
N ALA A 46 3.53 -5.97 -11.24
CA ALA A 46 2.95 -6.41 -12.51
C ALA A 46 2.31 -5.22 -13.24
N GLU A 47 1.51 -4.42 -12.52
CA GLU A 47 0.90 -3.21 -13.06
C GLU A 47 1.92 -2.19 -13.55
N LEU A 48 3.03 -2.00 -12.84
CA LEU A 48 4.12 -1.10 -13.28
C LEU A 48 4.71 -1.45 -14.66
N LEU A 49 4.58 -2.70 -15.10
CA LEU A 49 5.04 -3.15 -16.41
C LEU A 49 4.02 -2.88 -17.52
N GLU A 50 2.74 -2.72 -17.16
CA GLU A 50 1.61 -2.63 -18.10
C GLU A 50 0.99 -1.23 -18.15
N SER A 51 1.07 -0.46 -17.06
CA SER A 51 0.37 0.81 -16.86
C SER A 51 1.26 1.93 -16.30
N ASN A 52 0.70 3.13 -16.14
CA ASN A 52 1.40 4.28 -15.56
C ASN A 52 1.86 4.00 -14.12
N PRO A 53 3.11 4.36 -13.73
CA PRO A 53 3.59 4.20 -12.36
C PRO A 53 2.70 4.81 -11.27
N ARG A 54 2.01 5.91 -11.57
CA ARG A 54 1.06 6.52 -10.63
C ARG A 54 -0.13 5.60 -10.36
N HIS A 55 -0.66 4.98 -11.40
CA HIS A 55 -1.78 4.04 -11.32
C HIS A 55 -1.37 2.82 -10.49
N ALA A 56 -0.33 2.11 -10.91
CA ALA A 56 0.17 0.90 -10.25
C ALA A 56 0.51 1.10 -8.76
N LEU A 57 1.13 2.23 -8.40
CA LEU A 57 1.43 2.56 -7.00
C LEU A 57 0.18 2.93 -6.20
N THR A 58 -0.84 3.50 -6.84
CA THR A 58 -2.12 3.81 -6.20
C THR A 58 -2.87 2.52 -5.88
N GLU A 59 -2.95 1.59 -6.83
CA GLU A 59 -3.55 0.28 -6.62
C GLU A 59 -2.87 -0.48 -5.49
N LEU A 60 -1.53 -0.58 -5.54
CA LEU A 60 -0.74 -1.23 -4.50
C LEU A 60 -1.03 -0.64 -3.11
N ALA A 61 -1.14 0.68 -3.00
CA ALA A 61 -1.42 1.35 -1.73
C ALA A 61 -2.84 1.05 -1.23
N LEU A 62 -3.84 1.04 -2.11
CA LEU A 62 -5.23 0.78 -1.76
C LEU A 62 -5.45 -0.70 -1.37
N ILE A 63 -4.87 -1.63 -2.11
CA ILE A 63 -4.91 -3.07 -1.79
C ILE A 63 -4.27 -3.31 -0.41
N ALA A 64 -3.06 -2.78 -0.18
CA ALA A 64 -2.38 -2.93 1.10
C ALA A 64 -3.16 -2.31 2.27
N TYR A 65 -3.84 -1.18 2.05
CA TYR A 65 -4.70 -0.54 3.04
C TYR A 65 -5.91 -1.42 3.39
N LEU A 66 -6.61 -1.95 2.39
CA LEU A 66 -7.75 -2.86 2.58
C LEU A 66 -7.33 -4.14 3.31
N MET A 67 -6.17 -4.69 2.98
CA MET A 67 -5.61 -5.83 3.71
C MET A 67 -5.35 -5.47 5.18
N GLY A 68 -4.84 -4.27 5.46
CA GLY A 68 -4.69 -3.74 6.82
C GLY A 68 -6.01 -3.53 7.58
N MET A 69 -7.13 -3.37 6.86
CA MET A 69 -8.47 -3.31 7.44
C MET A 69 -9.11 -4.69 7.68
N GLY A 70 -8.45 -5.77 7.26
CA GLY A 70 -8.88 -7.15 7.50
C GLY A 70 -9.49 -7.85 6.28
N PHE A 71 -9.46 -7.25 5.09
CA PHE A 71 -9.79 -7.95 3.85
C PHE A 71 -8.66 -8.91 3.45
N ASP A 72 -8.98 -10.05 2.85
CA ASP A 72 -7.97 -10.86 2.19
C ASP A 72 -7.59 -10.23 0.83
N TYR A 73 -6.42 -10.63 0.30
CA TYR A 73 -5.89 -10.05 -0.94
C TYR A 73 -6.88 -10.13 -2.12
N PRO A 74 -7.51 -11.28 -2.43
CA PRO A 74 -8.43 -11.37 -3.57
C PRO A 74 -9.62 -10.40 -3.44
N THR A 75 -10.18 -10.26 -2.23
CA THR A 75 -11.28 -9.31 -2.01
C THR A 75 -10.79 -7.88 -2.15
N ALA A 76 -9.63 -7.55 -1.58
CA ALA A 76 -9.04 -6.21 -1.69
C ALA A 76 -8.78 -5.81 -3.15
N GLN A 77 -8.22 -6.73 -3.96
CA GLN A 77 -7.98 -6.52 -5.38
C GLN A 77 -9.28 -6.24 -6.14
N VAL A 78 -10.31 -7.09 -5.99
CA VAL A 78 -11.60 -6.91 -6.68
C VAL A 78 -12.27 -5.59 -6.32
N ILE A 79 -12.17 -5.13 -5.07
CA ILE A 79 -12.69 -3.82 -4.65
C ILE A 79 -11.99 -2.70 -5.40
N VAL A 80 -10.66 -2.76 -5.52
CA VAL A 80 -9.85 -1.72 -6.19
C VAL A 80 -10.12 -1.71 -7.69
N GLU A 81 -10.14 -2.87 -8.35
CA GLU A 81 -10.50 -2.99 -9.78
C GLU A 81 -11.93 -2.49 -10.07
N ALA A 82 -12.86 -2.65 -9.11
CA ALA A 82 -14.21 -2.13 -9.26
C ALA A 82 -14.24 -0.59 -9.23
N TRP A 83 -13.28 0.06 -8.57
CA TRP A 83 -13.18 1.53 -8.50
C TRP A 83 -12.61 2.15 -9.78
N GLU A 84 -11.92 1.40 -10.61
CA GLU A 84 -11.50 1.86 -11.94
C GLU A 84 -12.69 2.20 -12.84
N LYS A 85 -13.85 1.60 -12.57
CA LYS A 85 -15.10 1.82 -13.31
C LYS A 85 -15.93 2.96 -12.73
N ASP A 86 -15.45 3.61 -11.67
CA ASP A 86 -16.12 4.76 -11.07
C ASP A 86 -15.80 6.05 -11.84
N ASP A 87 -16.82 6.65 -12.42
CA ASP A 87 -16.75 7.87 -13.23
C ASP A 87 -16.03 9.04 -12.53
N ILE A 88 -16.10 9.12 -11.18
CA ILE A 88 -15.46 10.18 -10.40
C ILE A 88 -13.94 9.96 -10.32
N LEU A 89 -13.50 8.72 -10.17
CA LEU A 89 -12.08 8.38 -10.09
C LEU A 89 -11.42 8.42 -11.48
N LEU A 90 -12.16 8.04 -12.52
CA LEU A 90 -11.79 8.23 -13.91
C LEU A 90 -11.58 9.71 -14.25
N ALA A 91 -12.51 10.58 -13.83
CA ALA A 91 -12.41 12.02 -14.07
C ALA A 91 -11.19 12.68 -13.38
N GLN A 92 -10.67 12.07 -12.31
CA GLN A 92 -9.49 12.57 -11.57
C GLN A 92 -8.16 11.97 -12.05
N GLY A 93 -8.18 11.01 -12.98
CA GLY A 93 -6.99 10.34 -13.50
C GLY A 93 -6.17 9.65 -12.40
N ILE A 94 -6.85 9.12 -11.38
CA ILE A 94 -6.23 8.48 -10.20
C ILE A 94 -6.02 6.99 -10.46
N LEU A 95 -6.98 6.34 -11.13
CA LEU A 95 -6.98 4.93 -11.48
C LEU A 95 -7.10 4.70 -13.00
N THR A 96 -6.77 5.68 -13.82
CA THR A 96 -6.72 5.51 -15.28
C THR A 96 -5.35 4.96 -15.70
N GLU A 97 -5.35 3.93 -16.55
CA GLU A 97 -4.14 3.35 -17.17
C GLU A 97 -3.24 4.41 -17.85
#